data_AF-A0A439TWV0-F1
#
_entry.id   AF-A0A439TWV0-F1
#
_cell.length_a   1.000
_cell.length_b   1.000
_cell.length_c   1.000
_cell.angle_alpha   90.00
_cell.angle_beta   90.00
_cell.angle_gamma   90.00
#
_symmetry.space_group_name_H-M   'P 1'
#
loop_
_entity.id
_entity.type
_entity.pdbx_description
1 polymer ?
#
loop_
_entity_poly.entity_id
_entity_poly.type
_entity_poly.pdbx_seq_one_letter_code
_entity_poly.pdbx_strand_id
1 'polypeptide(L)' 'MSIPEIHKSLTFNEAVEVWKLRAAGWFQHQIAARFGVNPGRVNEVLKERKHVGSRDSAGVMKRAN' A
#
# COMPACT_ATOMS: atom_id res chain seq x y z
N MET A 1 -20.13 11.35 -14.19
CA MET A 1 -18.72 11.56 -13.78
C MET A 1 -18.68 11.42 -12.27
N SER A 2 -18.12 10.32 -11.77
CA SER A 2 -18.00 10.10 -10.32
C SER A 2 -16.82 10.90 -9.79
N ILE A 3 -17.07 11.75 -8.81
CA ILE A 3 -16.04 12.52 -8.11
C ILE A 3 -15.09 11.51 -7.46
N PRO A 4 -13.76 11.60 -7.63
CA PRO A 4 -12.87 10.69 -6.92
C PRO A 4 -13.03 10.95 -5.42
N GLU A 5 -13.43 9.93 -4.66
CA GLU A 5 -13.46 10.02 -3.21
C GLU A 5 -12.05 10.37 -2.73
N ILE A 6 -11.89 11.55 -2.15
CA ILE A 6 -10.62 11.97 -1.58
C ILE A 6 -10.45 11.24 -0.24
N HIS A 7 -9.91 10.03 -0.32
CA HIS A 7 -9.59 9.27 0.88
C HIS A 7 -8.35 9.85 1.56
N LYS A 8 -8.50 10.27 2.82
CA LYS A 8 -7.39 10.74 3.67
C LYS A 8 -6.36 9.65 4.00
N SER A 9 -6.67 8.39 3.69
CA SER A 9 -5.85 7.21 3.95
C SER A 9 -6.20 6.08 2.97
N LEU A 10 -5.23 5.23 2.68
CA LEU A 10 -5.43 3.99 1.93
C LEU A 10 -6.53 3.13 2.59
N THR A 11 -7.31 2.47 1.78
CA THR A 11 -8.23 1.40 2.18
C THR A 11 -7.48 0.08 2.35
N PHE A 12 -8.14 -0.95 2.89
CA PHE A 12 -7.53 -2.28 3.00
C PHE A 12 -7.16 -2.85 1.62
N ASN A 13 -8.02 -2.71 0.62
CA ASN A 13 -7.76 -3.21 -0.74
C ASN A 13 -6.60 -2.47 -1.41
N GLU A 14 -6.50 -1.15 -1.21
CA GLU A 14 -5.34 -0.40 -1.69
C GLU A 14 -4.06 -0.80 -0.95
N ALA A 15 -4.14 -1.12 0.35
CA ALA A 15 -3.00 -1.63 1.10
C ALA A 15 -2.51 -2.99 0.55
N VAL A 16 -3.42 -3.88 0.13
CA VAL A 16 -3.07 -5.13 -0.58
C VAL A 16 -2.30 -4.81 -1.87
N GLU A 17 -2.77 -3.82 -2.63
CA GLU A 17 -2.13 -3.42 -3.88
C GLU A 17 -0.74 -2.76 -3.65
N VAL A 18 -0.58 -2.00 -2.56
CA VAL A 18 0.74 -1.48 -2.12
C VAL A 18 1.75 -2.60 -1.95
N TRP A 19 1.37 -3.73 -1.34
CA TRP A 19 2.25 -4.89 -1.19
C TRP A 19 2.64 -5.52 -2.51
N LYS A 20 1.70 -5.67 -3.45
CA LYS A 20 1.97 -6.20 -4.79
C LYS A 20 2.93 -5.30 -5.57
N LEU A 21 2.72 -3.98 -5.55
CA LEU A 21 3.60 -3.03 -6.21
C LEU A 21 5.00 -3.03 -5.59
N ARG A 22 5.08 -3.13 -4.26
CA ARG A 22 6.37 -3.24 -3.57
C ARG A 22 7.10 -4.53 -3.95
N ALA A 23 6.38 -5.65 -4.07
CA ALA A 23 6.94 -6.92 -4.53
C ALA A 23 7.39 -6.86 -6.00
N ALA A 24 6.69 -6.09 -6.84
CA ALA A 24 7.07 -5.79 -8.22
C ALA A 24 8.25 -4.80 -8.35
N GLY A 25 8.85 -4.37 -7.24
CA GLY A 25 10.06 -3.52 -7.23
C GLY A 25 9.80 -2.02 -7.18
N TRP A 26 8.55 -1.58 -7.00
CA TRP A 26 8.24 -0.15 -6.92
C TRP A 26 8.73 0.46 -5.60
N PHE A 27 9.27 1.68 -5.70
CA PHE A 27 9.67 2.46 -4.52
C PHE A 27 8.47 3.14 -3.87
N GLN A 28 8.56 3.41 -2.56
CA GLN A 28 7.45 3.99 -1.78
C GLN A 28 6.93 5.31 -2.36
N HIS A 29 7.80 6.17 -2.91
CA HIS A 29 7.39 7.45 -3.49
C HIS A 29 6.59 7.27 -4.79
N GLN A 30 6.92 6.25 -5.60
CA GLN A 30 6.16 5.93 -6.83
C GLN A 30 4.79 5.36 -6.47
N ILE A 31 4.74 4.48 -5.48
CA ILE A 31 3.49 3.92 -4.95
C ILE A 31 2.61 5.05 -4.38
N ALA A 32 3.19 5.95 -3.60
CA ALA A 32 2.50 7.09 -3.02
C ALA A 32 1.89 8.01 -4.09
N ALA A 33 2.66 8.32 -5.15
CA ALA A 33 2.17 9.09 -6.29
C ALA A 33 1.00 8.40 -7.01
N ARG A 34 1.07 7.07 -7.19
CA ARG A 34 0.00 6.28 -7.82
C ARG A 34 -1.33 6.38 -7.07
N PHE A 35 -1.30 6.38 -5.74
CA PHE A 35 -2.50 6.48 -4.90
C PHE A 35 -2.84 7.93 -4.47
N GLY A 36 -2.04 8.93 -4.87
CA GLY A 36 -2.24 10.31 -4.45
C GLY A 36 -2.11 10.53 -2.93
N VAL A 37 -1.30 9.72 -2.24
CA VAL A 37 -1.12 9.79 -0.78
C VAL A 37 0.29 10.22 -0.40
N ASN A 38 0.47 10.63 0.85
CA ASN A 38 1.81 10.89 1.40
C ASN A 38 2.61 9.57 1.49
N PRO A 39 3.90 9.52 1.11
CA PRO A 39 4.78 8.36 1.32
C PRO A 39 4.74 7.75 2.73
N GLY A 40 4.50 8.57 3.76
CA GLY A 40 4.29 8.10 5.12
C GLY A 40 3.13 7.11 5.25
N ARG A 41 2.03 7.29 4.50
CA ARG A 41 0.89 6.35 4.49
C ARG A 41 1.27 5.00 3.91
N VAL A 42 2.06 4.99 2.85
CA VAL A 42 2.60 3.77 2.25
C VAL A 42 3.53 3.07 3.25
N ASN A 43 4.37 3.83 3.96
CA ASN A 43 5.26 3.27 4.98
C ASN A 43 4.51 2.65 6.16
N GLU A 44 3.40 3.24 6.60
CA GLU A 44 2.55 2.65 7.66
C GLU A 44 1.93 1.32 7.24
N VAL A 45 1.55 1.16 5.97
CA VAL A 45 1.12 -0.14 5.41
C VAL A 45 2.28 -1.13 5.38
N LEU A 46 3.43 -0.74 4.82
CA LEU A 46 4.59 -1.62 4.65
C LEU A 46 5.25 -2.02 5.98
N LYS A 47 5.04 -1.26 7.05
CA LYS A 47 5.44 -1.61 8.42
C LYS A 47 4.35 -2.37 9.18
N GLU A 48 3.24 -2.71 8.51
CA GLU A 48 2.08 -3.38 9.12
C GLU A 48 1.53 -2.62 10.35
N ARG A 49 1.68 -1.28 10.39
CA ARG A 49 1.10 -0.44 11.45
C ARG A 49 -0.37 -0.11 11.17
N LYS A 50 -0.74 -0.12 9.88
CA LYS A 50 -2.12 -0.04 9.41
C LYS A 50 -2.40 -1.13 8.39
N HIS A 51 -3.67 -1.54 8.30
CA HIS A 51 -4.14 -2.59 7.40
C HIS A 51 -3.37 -3.90 7.60
N VAL A 52 -3.21 -4.32 8.86
CA VAL A 52 -2.59 -5.59 9.23
C VAL A 52 -3.28 -6.75 8.48
N GLY A 53 -2.50 -7.69 7.96
CA GLY A 53 -3.01 -8.81 7.15
C GLY A 53 -3.21 -8.49 5.66
N SER A 54 -3.07 -7.22 5.24
CA SER A 54 -3.07 -6.86 3.81
C SER A 54 -1.89 -7.47 3.05
N ARG A 55 -0.77 -7.74 3.75
CA ARG A 55 0.40 -8.41 3.18
C ARG A 55 0.11 -9.86 2.81
N ASP A 56 -0.47 -10.61 3.73
CA ASP A 56 -0.84 -12.01 3.53
C ASP A 56 -1.92 -12.12 2.44
N SER A 57 -2.88 -11.21 2.44
CA SER A 57 -3.91 -11.09 1.40
C SER A 57 -3.31 -10.78 0.02
N ALA A 58 -2.16 -10.10 -0.03
CA ALA A 58 -1.42 -9.87 -1.27
C ALA A 58 -0.61 -11.09 -1.73
N GLY A 59 -0.54 -12.16 -0.93
CA GLY A 59 0.26 -13.35 -1.24
C GLY A 59 1.78 -13.11 -1.19
N VAL A 60 2.22 -12.02 -0.55
CA VAL A 60 3.64 -11.66 -0.49
C VAL A 60 4.29 -12.32 0.73
N MET A 61 4.97 -13.45 0.50
CA MET A 61 5.70 -14.17 1.55
C MET A 61 6.74 -13.24 2.22
N LYS A 62 6.90 -13.37 3.54
CA LYS A 62 8.01 -12.71 4.24
C LYS A 62 9.29 -13.31 3.68
N ARG A 63 10.06 -12.53 2.91
CA ARG A 63 11.45 -12.90 2.60
C ARG A 63 12.14 -13.08 3.95
N ALA A 64 12.46 -14.32 4.29
CA ALA A 64 13.40 -14.62 5.35
C ALA A 64 14.73 -14.00 4.93
N ASN A 65 15.26 -13.13 5.79
CA ASN A 65 16.56 -12.51 5.61
C ASN A 65 17.65 -13.45 6.11
#